data_AF-A0A2C6KES2-F1
#
_entry.id   AF-A0A2C6KES2-F1
#
_cell.length_a   1.000
_cell.length_b   1.000
_cell.length_c   1.000
_cell.angle_alpha   90.00
_cell.angle_beta   90.00
_cell.angle_gamma   90.00
#
_symmetry.space_group_name_H-M   'P 1'
#
loop_
_entity.id
_entity.type
_entity.pdbx_description
1 polymer ?
#
loop_
_entity_poly.entity_id
_entity_poly.type
_entity_poly.pdbx_seq_one_letter_code
_entity_poly.pdbx_strand_id
1 'polypeptide(L)'
;MYHKTKATFLKLAGPQLVQMFIGDGAKMVRDAFELAKEKSPAIIFIDELDAIGTKRFDSELSGDREVQRTMLELLNQLDGFSSDDRIKV
;
A
#
# COMPACT_ATOMS: atom_id res chain seq x y z
N MET A 1 8.27 30.38 11.23
CA MET A 1 7.67 30.23 9.88
C MET A 1 7.59 28.73 9.56
N TYR A 2 6.66 28.01 10.19
CA TYR A 2 6.47 26.57 9.99
C TYR A 2 5.43 26.40 8.88
N HIS A 3 5.86 26.28 7.63
CA HIS A 3 4.98 25.77 6.58
C HIS A 3 4.70 24.30 6.91
N LYS A 4 3.66 24.03 7.71
CA LYS A 4 3.00 22.72 7.70
C LYS A 4 2.56 22.51 6.26
N THR A 5 3.27 21.68 5.52
CA THR A 5 2.78 21.11 4.27
C THR A 5 1.38 20.59 4.57
N LYS A 6 0.35 21.16 3.94
CA LYS A 6 -1.03 20.64 4.00
C LYS A 6 -1.09 19.36 3.17
N ALA A 7 -0.22 18.40 3.50
CA ALA A 7 -0.19 17.13 2.83
C ALA A 7 -1.13 16.18 3.55
N THR A 8 -1.94 15.47 2.78
CA THR A 8 -2.85 14.46 3.32
C THR A 8 -2.02 13.26 3.76
N PHE A 9 -2.14 12.86 5.02
CA PHE A 9 -1.46 11.70 5.55
C PHE A 9 -2.39 10.48 5.52
N LEU A 10 -2.01 9.44 4.79
CA LEU A 10 -2.73 8.19 4.68
C LEU A 10 -1.90 7.10 5.37
N LYS A 11 -2.46 6.45 6.39
CA LYS A 11 -1.79 5.34 7.08
C LYS A 11 -2.39 4.01 6.62
N LEU A 12 -1.52 3.10 6.19
CA LEU A 12 -1.84 1.70 5.92
C LEU A 12 -1.01 0.83 6.88
N ALA A 13 -1.63 -0.14 7.53
CA ALA A 13 -0.91 -1.13 8.34
C ALA A 13 -0.85 -2.46 7.60
N GLY A 14 0.31 -3.11 7.57
CA GLY A 14 0.52 -4.41 6.91
C GLY A 14 -0.53 -5.46 7.29
N PRO A 15 -0.87 -5.66 8.57
CA PRO A 15 -1.92 -6.60 8.95
C PRO A 15 -3.31 -6.26 8.39
N GLN A 16 -3.62 -4.99 8.10
CA GLN A 16 -4.89 -4.61 7.47
C GLN A 16 -4.96 -5.00 6.00
N LEU A 17 -3.80 -5.18 5.35
CA LEU A 17 -3.69 -5.65 3.97
C LEU A 17 -3.82 -7.17 3.85
N VAL A 18 -3.71 -7.90 4.98
CA VAL A 18 -3.98 -9.33 5.09
C VAL A 18 -5.48 -9.52 5.35
N GLN A 19 -6.26 -9.66 4.28
CA GLN A 19 -7.68 -9.98 4.39
C GLN A 19 -7.90 -11.49 4.23
N MET A 20 -9.07 -11.96 4.69
CA MET A 20 -9.51 -13.34 4.46
C MET A 20 -10.20 -13.51 3.09
N PHE A 21 -10.47 -12.39 2.41
CA PHE A 21 -11.26 -12.33 1.18
C PHE A 21 -10.38 -11.99 -0.01
N ILE A 22 -10.38 -12.90 -1.00
CA ILE A 22 -9.53 -12.82 -2.18
C ILE A 22 -9.78 -11.50 -2.93
N GLY A 23 -8.74 -10.66 -2.98
CA GLY A 23 -8.72 -9.44 -3.77
C GLY A 23 -9.11 -8.16 -3.03
N ASP A 24 -9.58 -8.27 -1.78
CA ASP A 24 -9.91 -7.10 -0.95
C ASP A 24 -8.64 -6.32 -0.57
N GLY A 25 -7.54 -7.01 -0.27
CA GLY A 25 -6.26 -6.35 0.00
C GLY A 25 -5.76 -5.54 -1.20
N ALA A 26 -5.80 -6.12 -2.41
CA ALA A 26 -5.40 -5.41 -3.64
C ALA A 26 -6.31 -4.22 -3.96
N LYS A 27 -7.62 -4.33 -3.70
CA LYS A 27 -8.55 -3.22 -3.86
C LYS A 27 -8.25 -2.09 -2.88
N MET A 28 -8.00 -2.41 -1.61
CA MET A 28 -7.65 -1.41 -0.59
C MET A 28 -6.40 -0.62 -0.95
N VAL A 29 -5.39 -1.29 -1.50
CA VAL A 29 -4.17 -0.64 -2.02
C VAL A 29 -4.54 0.36 -3.12
N ARG A 30 -5.30 -0.05 -4.14
CA ARG A 30 -5.72 0.85 -5.23
C ARG A 30 -6.50 2.05 -4.73
N ASP A 31 -7.50 1.83 -3.88
CA ASP A 31 -8.35 2.88 -3.32
C ASP A 31 -7.51 3.88 -2.49
N ALA A 32 -6.51 3.40 -1.74
CA ALA A 32 -5.61 4.27 -0.96
C ALA A 32 -4.72 5.13 -1.86
N PHE A 33 -4.16 4.57 -2.94
CA PHE A 33 -3.33 5.31 -3.88
C PHE A 33 -4.14 6.30 -4.73
N GLU A 34 -5.36 5.95 -5.12
CA GLU A 34 -6.28 6.86 -5.83
C GLU A 34 -6.67 8.04 -4.93
N LEU A 35 -7.02 7.77 -3.67
CA LEU A 35 -7.28 8.81 -2.68
C LEU A 35 -6.07 9.71 -2.42
N ALA A 36 -4.85 9.15 -2.46
CA ALA A 36 -3.61 9.92 -2.35
C ALA A 36 -3.40 10.87 -3.54
N LYS A 37 -3.70 10.40 -4.76
CA LYS A 37 -3.66 11.22 -5.98
C LYS A 37 -4.69 12.36 -5.92
N GLU A 38 -5.93 12.06 -5.56
CA GLU A 38 -6.99 13.07 -5.43
C GLU A 38 -6.67 14.12 -4.37
N LYS A 39 -6.04 13.70 -3.26
CA LYS A 39 -5.71 14.58 -2.13
C LYS A 39 -4.28 15.11 -2.16
N SER A 40 -3.64 15.12 -3.33
CA SER A 40 -2.28 15.60 -3.52
C SER A 40 -2.14 17.07 -3.07
N PRO A 41 -1.08 17.44 -2.31
CA PRO A 41 0.04 16.59 -1.90
C PRO A 41 -0.37 15.56 -0.82
N ALA A 42 0.08 14.31 -0.94
CA ALA A 42 -0.23 13.25 0.01
C ALA A 42 0.99 12.41 0.37
N ILE A 43 1.01 11.85 1.57
CA ILE A 43 2.04 10.95 2.10
C ILE A 43 1.34 9.65 2.49
N ILE A 44 1.78 8.53 1.93
CA ILE A 44 1.29 7.20 2.29
C ILE A 44 2.32 6.57 3.22
N PHE A 45 1.94 6.29 4.45
CA PHE A 45 2.77 5.63 5.43
C PHE A 45 2.33 4.18 5.60
N ILE A 46 3.21 3.24 5.27
CA ILE A 46 2.96 1.81 5.43
C ILE A 46 3.71 1.32 6.66
N ASP A 47 2.96 0.96 7.70
CA ASP A 47 3.47 0.41 8.95
C ASP A 47 3.47 -1.12 8.91
N GLU A 48 4.37 -1.79 9.63
CA GLU A 48 4.40 -3.27 9.73
C GLU A 48 4.41 -3.99 8.35
N LEU A 49 5.18 -3.46 7.38
CA LEU A 49 5.27 -4.04 6.03
C LEU A 49 5.81 -5.49 6.05
N ASP A 50 6.56 -5.87 7.08
CA ASP A 50 7.03 -7.23 7.31
C ASP A 50 5.89 -8.26 7.50
N ALA A 51 4.71 -7.81 7.96
CA ALA A 51 3.51 -8.64 8.07
C ALA A 51 3.03 -9.17 6.71
N ILE A 52 3.21 -8.39 5.63
CA ILE A 52 2.89 -8.80 4.24
C ILE A 52 4.11 -9.20 3.42
N GLY A 53 5.30 -8.79 3.85
CA GLY A 53 6.57 -9.00 3.15
C GLY A 53 7.31 -10.27 3.56
N THR A 54 6.76 -11.07 4.48
CA THR A 54 7.38 -12.35 4.86
C THR A 54 7.48 -13.22 3.60
N LYS A 55 8.71 -13.59 3.21
CA LYS A 55 9.05 -14.48 2.09
C LYS A 55 8.43 -15.87 2.28
N ARG A 56 7.13 -16.00 2.07
CA ARG A 56 6.42 -17.28 2.01
C ARG A 56 6.23 -17.64 0.54
N PHE A 57 7.35 -17.90 -0.13
CA PHE A 57 7.33 -18.42 -1.50
C PHE A 57 7.05 -19.93 -1.55
N ASP A 58 6.88 -20.59 -0.39
CA ASP A 58 6.87 -22.05 -0.28
C ASP A 58 5.64 -22.66 0.42
N SER A 59 4.64 -21.85 0.82
CA SER A 59 3.44 -22.38 1.49
C SER A 59 2.25 -22.51 0.54
N GLU A 60 1.76 -23.74 0.39
CA GLU A 60 0.56 -24.09 -0.38
C GLU A 60 -0.77 -23.62 0.26
N LEU A 61 -0.72 -22.69 1.21
CA LEU A 61 -1.91 -22.15 1.87
C LEU A 61 -2.50 -21.03 1.03
N SER A 62 -3.79 -21.14 0.68
CA SER A 62 -4.51 -20.16 -0.13
C SER A 62 -4.41 -18.72 0.40
N GLY A 63 -4.26 -18.52 1.71
CA GLY A 63 -4.10 -17.20 2.33
C GLY A 63 -2.77 -16.52 1.98
N ASP A 64 -1.67 -17.26 1.86
CA ASP A 64 -0.36 -16.68 1.54
C ASP A 64 -0.30 -16.17 0.09
N ARG A 65 -1.05 -16.81 -0.83
CA ARG A 65 -1.19 -16.34 -2.23
C ARG A 65 -1.93 -15.01 -2.33
N GLU A 66 -2.87 -14.72 -1.42
CA GLU A 66 -3.58 -13.44 -1.41
C GLU A 66 -2.65 -12.30 -0.97
N VAL A 67 -1.90 -12.52 0.11
CA VAL A 67 -0.92 -11.54 0.60
C VAL A 67 0.11 -11.19 -0.48
N GLN A 68 0.62 -12.19 -1.21
CA GLN A 68 1.50 -11.97 -2.34
C GLN A 68 0.87 -11.12 -3.45
N ARG A 69 -0.41 -11.35 -3.78
CA ARG A 69 -1.13 -10.53 -4.78
C ARG A 69 -1.28 -9.08 -4.33
N THR A 70 -1.63 -8.86 -3.06
CA THR A 70 -1.73 -7.51 -2.49
C THR A 70 -0.37 -6.81 -2.51
N MET A 71 0.72 -7.53 -2.21
CA MET A 71 2.09 -7.00 -2.29
C MET A 71 2.49 -6.64 -3.72
N LEU A 72 2.18 -7.48 -4.71
CA LEU A 72 2.44 -7.18 -6.12
C LEU A 72 1.66 -5.96 -6.61
N GLU A 73 0.40 -5.82 -6.20
CA GLU A 73 -0.40 -4.62 -6.50
C GLU A 73 0.23 -3.38 -5.87
N LEU A 74 0.69 -3.46 -4.62
CA LEU A 74 1.37 -2.36 -3.95
C LEU A 74 2.64 -1.94 -4.72
N LEU A 75 3.46 -2.90 -5.15
CA LEU A 75 4.65 -2.64 -5.96
C LEU A 75 4.30 -2.02 -7.32
N ASN A 76 3.26 -2.51 -8.00
CA ASN A 76 2.78 -1.94 -9.26
C ASN A 76 2.29 -0.49 -9.09
N GLN A 77 1.56 -0.21 -8.01
CA GLN A 77 1.13 1.16 -7.71
C GLN A 77 2.35 2.05 -7.47
N LEU A 78 3.32 1.61 -6.65
CA LEU A 78 4.57 2.33 -6.39
C LEU A 78 5.38 2.62 -7.66
N ASP A 79 5.53 1.63 -8.55
CA ASP A 79 6.22 1.81 -9.84
C ASP A 79 5.45 2.76 -10.78
N GLY A 80 4.12 2.77 -10.68
CA GLY A 80 3.24 3.72 -11.37
C GLY A 80 3.36 5.16 -10.87
N PHE A 81 3.98 5.42 -9.72
CA PHE A 81 4.37 6.77 -9.29
C PHE A 81 5.78 7.07 -9.77
N SER A 82 5.89 7.80 -10.88
CA SER A 82 7.17 8.40 -11.27
C SER A 82 7.66 9.31 -10.13
N SER A 83 8.96 9.29 -9.82
CA SER A 83 9.59 10.02 -8.70
C SER A 83 9.42 11.56 -8.74
N ASP A 84 8.73 12.08 -9.76
CA ASP A 84 8.39 13.49 -10.00
C ASP A 84 6.99 13.87 -9.45
N ASP A 85 6.11 12.88 -9.25
CA ASP A 85 4.81 13.12 -8.61
C ASP A 85 5.04 13.34 -7.11
N ARG A 86 4.34 14.33 -6.53
CA ARG A 86 4.57 14.84 -5.15
C ARG A 86 4.14 13.87 -4.03
N ILE A 87 4.35 12.58 -4.23
CA ILE A 87 4.01 11.49 -3.32
C ILE A 87 5.30 10.86 -2.85
N LYS A 88 5.60 11.05 -1.57
CA LYS A 88 6.71 10.38 -0.89
C LYS A 88 6.14 9.18 -0.15
N VAL A 89 6.70 8.01 -0.43
CA VAL A 89 6.44 6.75 0.26
C VAL A 89 7.65 6.44 1.14
#